data_AF-A0A437MBY4-F1
#
_entry.id   AF-A0A437MBY4-F1
#
_cell.length_a   1.000
_cell.length_b   1.000
_cell.length_c   1.000
_cell.angle_alpha   90.00
_cell.angle_beta   90.00
_cell.angle_gamma   90.00
#
_symmetry.space_group_name_H-M   'P 1'
#
loop_
_entity.id
_entity.type
_entity.pdbx_description
1 polymer ?
#
loop_
_entity_poly.entity_id
_entity_poly.type
_entity_poly.pdbx_seq_one_letter_code
_entity_poly.pdbx_strand_id
1 'polypeptide(L)'
;MKRTTIAAAMLSLVIAAPVRAETPRELLLDAAFDTHDKANALKRIDQAQGAATAQLARTPADRDARLSMAMAVGYRAKLTRSRGEAMSAKRLFDGLAATDPRDPEAAAAVGCWHLDSVIELGGMIAGMALGAKKATGLAAMDRAVALGGGRAMFPGLAGLLRIAIDPADARGRALIDMTTRAQTPEKVDKLFQRSAAAVLAQLRAGRGELAQELAKELLPFGKVKR
;
A
#
# COMPACT_ATOMS: atom_id res chain seq x y z
N MET A 1 40.01 28.80 -60.66
CA MET A 1 38.71 29.10 -60.02
C MET A 1 38.40 28.01 -59.01
N LYS A 2 38.26 28.38 -57.73
CA LYS A 2 38.21 27.48 -56.57
C LYS A 2 36.81 26.86 -56.42
N ARG A 3 36.74 25.54 -56.24
CA ARG A 3 35.50 24.81 -55.94
C ARG A 3 35.21 24.90 -54.45
N THR A 4 34.07 25.47 -54.08
CA THR A 4 33.61 25.64 -52.70
C THR A 4 32.83 24.39 -52.28
N THR A 5 33.36 23.65 -51.31
CA THR A 5 32.70 22.51 -50.65
C THR A 5 31.66 23.04 -49.65
N ILE A 6 30.38 22.68 -49.83
CA ILE A 6 29.32 22.99 -48.86
C ILE A 6 29.32 21.87 -47.81
N ALA A 7 29.69 22.20 -46.58
CA ALA A 7 29.58 21.31 -45.43
C ALA A 7 28.14 21.35 -44.89
N ALA A 8 27.43 20.22 -44.97
CA ALA A 8 26.12 20.05 -44.36
C ALA A 8 26.27 19.81 -42.85
N ALA A 9 25.84 20.79 -42.04
CA ALA A 9 25.75 20.63 -40.59
C ALA A 9 24.51 19.79 -40.25
N MET A 10 24.72 18.55 -39.81
CA MET A 10 23.66 17.73 -39.19
C MET A 10 23.40 18.24 -37.78
N LEU A 11 22.25 18.87 -37.57
CA LEU A 11 21.76 19.28 -36.26
C LEU A 11 21.04 18.09 -35.61
N SER A 12 21.69 17.42 -34.66
CA SER A 12 21.08 16.34 -33.88
C SER A 12 20.06 16.91 -32.90
N LEU A 13 18.76 16.69 -33.18
CA LEU A 13 17.68 17.06 -32.28
C LEU A 13 17.64 16.06 -31.11
N VAL A 14 18.15 16.46 -29.94
CA VAL A 14 17.95 15.69 -28.70
C VAL A 14 16.51 15.91 -28.25
N ILE A 15 15.65 14.92 -28.49
CA ILE A 15 14.29 14.91 -27.95
C ILE A 15 14.40 14.58 -26.46
N ALA A 16 14.37 15.60 -25.60
CA ALA A 16 14.25 15.41 -24.16
C ALA A 16 12.88 14.78 -23.86
N ALA A 17 12.86 13.50 -23.49
CA ALA A 17 11.64 12.87 -22.98
C ALA A 17 11.21 13.61 -21.70
N PRO A 18 9.91 13.94 -21.53
CA PRO A 18 9.45 14.62 -20.33
C PRO A 18 9.71 13.73 -19.11
N VAL A 19 10.48 14.25 -18.15
CA VAL A 19 10.61 13.64 -16.83
C VAL A 19 9.25 13.77 -16.15
N ARG A 20 8.48 12.68 -16.11
CA ARG A 20 7.22 12.64 -15.36
C ARG A 20 7.56 12.66 -13.88
N ALA A 21 7.00 13.64 -13.16
CA ALA A 21 7.10 13.67 -11.71
C ALA A 21 6.47 12.42 -11.10
N GLU A 22 7.15 11.84 -10.11
CA GLU A 22 6.67 10.67 -9.37
C GLU A 22 5.34 10.99 -8.68
N THR A 23 4.37 10.08 -8.78
CA THR A 23 3.05 10.31 -8.16
C THR A 23 3.12 10.10 -6.64
N PRO A 24 2.21 10.70 -5.85
CA PRO A 24 2.11 10.43 -4.42
C PRO A 24 2.02 8.93 -4.10
N ARG A 25 1.29 8.18 -4.92
CA ARG A 25 1.12 6.74 -4.79
C ARG A 25 2.43 5.97 -5.03
N GLU A 26 3.21 6.36 -6.04
CA GLU A 26 4.53 5.76 -6.30
C GLU A 26 5.48 6.01 -5.12
N LEU A 27 5.56 7.24 -4.62
CA LEU A 27 6.34 7.58 -3.44
C LEU A 27 5.95 6.75 -2.20
N LEU A 28 4.66 6.51 -1.99
CA LEU A 28 4.17 5.70 -0.87
C LEU A 28 4.45 4.20 -1.04
N LEU A 29 4.39 3.68 -2.26
CA LEU A 29 4.75 2.28 -2.53
C LEU A 29 6.23 2.03 -2.26
N ASP A 30 7.09 2.92 -2.77
CA ASP A 30 8.53 2.86 -2.52
C ASP A 30 8.83 2.96 -1.03
N ALA A 31 8.20 3.91 -0.32
CA ALA A 31 8.32 4.04 1.12
C ALA A 31 7.93 2.74 1.84
N ALA A 32 6.78 2.16 1.51
CA ALA A 32 6.22 1.03 2.23
C ALA A 32 6.94 -0.29 2.00
N PHE A 33 7.51 -0.51 0.82
CA PHE A 33 7.97 -1.85 0.40
C PHE A 33 9.44 -1.93 0.01
N ASP A 34 10.05 -0.81 -0.40
CA ASP A 34 11.43 -0.79 -0.92
C ASP A 34 12.43 -0.13 0.03
N THR A 35 11.96 0.59 1.06
CA THR A 35 12.84 1.14 2.11
C THR A 35 13.10 0.13 3.24
N HIS A 36 14.33 0.17 3.76
CA HIS A 36 14.78 -0.72 4.84
C HIS A 36 15.18 0.07 6.10
N ASP A 37 15.20 1.40 6.02
CA ASP A 37 15.52 2.30 7.11
C ASP A 37 14.40 3.34 7.31
N LYS A 38 14.13 3.63 8.58
CA LYS A 38 13.03 4.49 9.00
C LYS A 38 13.17 5.93 8.50
N ALA A 39 14.39 6.46 8.42
CA ALA A 39 14.62 7.85 8.03
C ALA A 39 14.27 8.09 6.56
N ASN A 40 14.71 7.20 5.65
CA ASN A 40 14.37 7.29 4.23
C ASN A 40 12.88 7.01 4.00
N ALA A 41 12.29 6.07 4.74
CA ALA A 41 10.84 5.82 4.70
C ALA A 41 10.05 7.09 5.04
N LEU A 42 10.39 7.77 6.14
CA LEU A 42 9.76 9.04 6.54
C LEU A 42 9.95 10.14 5.50
N LYS A 43 11.16 10.28 4.94
CA LYS A 43 11.43 11.26 3.87
C LYS A 43 10.54 11.03 2.65
N ARG A 44 10.36 9.78 2.22
CA ARG A 44 9.49 9.42 1.10
C ARG A 44 8.01 9.70 1.41
N ILE A 45 7.58 9.44 2.64
CA ILE A 45 6.22 9.77 3.11
C ILE A 45 5.99 11.29 3.09
N ASP A 46 6.94 12.10 3.57
CA ASP A 46 6.83 13.56 3.56
C ASP A 46 6.76 14.11 2.12
N GLN A 47 7.54 13.54 1.20
CA GLN A 47 7.47 13.86 -0.23
C GLN A 47 6.08 13.52 -0.81
N ALA A 48 5.54 12.35 -0.50
CA ALA A 48 4.21 11.95 -0.95
C ALA A 48 3.12 12.88 -0.40
N GLN A 49 3.23 13.26 0.88
CA GLN A 49 2.31 14.19 1.53
C GLN A 49 2.35 15.57 0.86
N GLY A 50 3.54 16.09 0.58
CA GLY A 50 3.71 17.36 -0.14
C GLY A 50 3.11 17.32 -1.55
N ALA A 51 3.37 16.25 -2.30
CA ALA A 51 2.83 16.05 -3.64
C ALA A 51 1.29 15.93 -3.63
N ALA A 52 0.72 15.17 -2.69
CA ALA A 52 -0.72 15.05 -2.51
C ALA A 52 -1.36 16.39 -2.12
N THR A 53 -0.73 17.15 -1.23
CA THR A 53 -1.20 18.50 -0.84
C THR A 53 -1.25 19.42 -2.06
N ALA A 54 -0.18 19.45 -2.86
CA ALA A 54 -0.12 20.28 -4.06
C ALA A 54 -1.17 19.86 -5.10
N GLN A 55 -1.47 18.56 -5.21
CA GLN A 55 -2.53 18.05 -6.09
C GLN A 55 -3.91 18.45 -5.59
N LEU A 56 -4.18 18.35 -4.28
CA LEU A 56 -5.45 18.77 -3.67
C LEU A 56 -5.67 20.28 -3.74
N ALA A 57 -4.61 21.09 -3.68
CA ALA A 57 -4.72 22.53 -3.88
C ALA A 57 -5.21 22.89 -5.28
N ARG A 58 -4.85 22.09 -6.29
CA ARG A 58 -5.32 22.26 -7.68
C ARG A 58 -6.68 21.62 -7.92
N THR A 59 -6.89 20.43 -7.36
CA THR A 59 -8.10 19.62 -7.54
C THR A 59 -8.59 19.11 -6.18
N PRO A 60 -9.36 19.90 -5.42
CA PRO A 60 -9.76 19.53 -4.06
C PRO A 60 -10.58 18.23 -3.96
N ALA A 61 -11.31 17.89 -5.03
CA ALA A 61 -12.12 16.68 -5.11
C ALA A 61 -11.32 15.42 -5.51
N ASP A 62 -10.03 15.55 -5.82
CA ASP A 62 -9.19 14.45 -6.31
C ASP A 62 -9.15 13.30 -5.29
N ARG A 63 -9.75 12.18 -5.69
CA ARG A 63 -9.92 11.02 -4.83
C ARG A 63 -8.58 10.35 -4.53
N ASP A 64 -7.70 10.24 -5.52
CA ASP A 64 -6.42 9.56 -5.37
C ASP A 64 -5.44 10.37 -4.52
N ALA A 65 -5.48 11.70 -4.64
CA ALA A 65 -4.71 12.58 -3.78
C ALA A 65 -5.22 12.57 -2.33
N ARG A 66 -6.55 12.52 -2.10
CA ARG A 66 -7.12 12.38 -0.75
C ARG A 66 -6.74 11.04 -0.11
N LEU A 67 -6.82 9.94 -0.85
CA LEU A 67 -6.38 8.64 -0.36
C LEU A 67 -4.87 8.65 -0.05
N SER A 68 -4.04 9.16 -0.97
CA SER A 68 -2.60 9.23 -0.78
C SER A 68 -2.22 10.06 0.45
N MET A 69 -2.92 11.19 0.66
CA MET A 69 -2.77 12.00 1.88
C MET A 69 -3.09 11.20 3.14
N ALA A 70 -4.23 10.48 3.16
CA ALA A 70 -4.62 9.67 4.30
C ALA A 70 -3.62 8.53 4.59
N MET A 71 -3.12 7.88 3.53
CA MET A 71 -2.05 6.88 3.62
C MET A 71 -0.76 7.46 4.17
N ALA A 72 -0.32 8.64 3.71
CA ALA A 72 0.88 9.30 4.21
C ALA A 72 0.79 9.56 5.72
N VAL A 73 -0.34 10.08 6.21
CA VAL A 73 -0.58 10.28 7.65
C VAL A 73 -0.54 8.95 8.41
N GLY A 74 -1.19 7.90 7.89
CA GLY A 74 -1.19 6.57 8.53
C GLY A 74 0.19 5.91 8.56
N TYR A 75 0.95 6.03 7.47
CA TYR A 75 2.30 5.50 7.35
C TYR A 75 3.27 6.22 8.28
N ARG A 76 3.17 7.56 8.37
CA ARG A 76 3.94 8.34 9.33
C ARG A 76 3.60 7.91 10.75
N ALA A 77 2.32 7.77 11.08
CA ALA A 77 1.86 7.30 12.40
C ALA A 77 2.46 5.94 12.78
N LYS A 78 2.51 4.99 11.83
CA LYS A 78 3.10 3.66 12.05
C LYS A 78 4.58 3.75 12.40
N LEU A 79 5.34 4.53 11.64
CA LEU A 79 6.79 4.67 11.86
C LEU A 79 7.13 5.50 13.10
N THR A 80 6.37 6.55 13.41
CA THR A 80 6.60 7.42 14.57
C THR A 80 5.94 6.93 15.85
N ARG A 81 5.09 5.89 15.76
CA ARG A 81 4.21 5.41 16.83
C ARG A 81 3.30 6.51 17.38
N SER A 82 2.89 7.45 16.53
CA SER A 82 2.04 8.56 16.92
C SER A 82 0.57 8.15 16.97
N ARG A 83 0.03 8.02 18.19
CA ARG A 83 -1.40 7.76 18.41
C ARG A 83 -2.30 8.84 17.78
N GLY A 84 -1.92 10.10 17.90
CA GLY A 84 -2.70 11.21 17.35
C GLY A 84 -2.85 11.10 15.83
N GLU A 85 -1.75 10.81 15.14
CA GLU A 85 -1.76 10.61 13.69
C GLU A 85 -2.47 9.33 13.28
N ALA A 86 -2.34 8.25 14.05
CA ALA A 86 -3.07 7.01 13.78
C ALA A 86 -4.59 7.26 13.83
N MET A 87 -5.07 8.01 14.81
CA MET A 87 -6.48 8.39 14.92
C MET A 87 -6.91 9.35 13.80
N SER A 88 -6.05 10.27 13.38
CA SER A 88 -6.32 11.14 12.23
C SER A 88 -6.42 10.35 10.93
N ALA A 89 -5.49 9.43 10.67
CA ALA A 89 -5.55 8.53 9.51
C ALA A 89 -6.83 7.70 9.50
N LYS A 90 -7.24 7.16 10.66
CA LYS A 90 -8.51 6.44 10.81
C LYS A 90 -9.69 7.28 10.31
N ARG A 91 -9.83 8.50 10.83
CA ARG A 91 -10.93 9.41 10.45
C ARG A 91 -10.92 9.72 8.96
N LEU A 92 -9.74 9.90 8.37
CA LEU A 92 -9.60 10.13 6.93
C LEU A 92 -10.04 8.91 6.11
N PHE A 93 -9.63 7.70 6.49
CA PHE A 93 -10.06 6.47 5.82
C PHE A 93 -11.57 6.22 5.98
N ASP A 94 -12.12 6.41 7.18
CA ASP A 94 -13.56 6.30 7.42
C ASP A 94 -14.34 7.33 6.57
N GLY A 95 -13.85 8.56 6.47
CA GLY A 95 -14.47 9.61 5.65
C GLY A 95 -14.43 9.29 4.15
N LEU A 96 -13.34 8.73 3.65
CA LEU A 96 -13.22 8.25 2.26
C LEU A 96 -14.22 7.13 1.98
N ALA A 97 -14.29 6.13 2.86
CA ALA A 97 -15.22 5.01 2.73
C ALA A 97 -16.70 5.42 2.88
N ALA A 98 -16.98 6.47 3.65
CA ALA A 98 -18.32 7.05 3.77
C ALA A 98 -18.71 7.84 2.51
N THR A 99 -17.75 8.51 1.86
CA THR A 99 -17.99 9.29 0.64
C THR A 99 -18.30 8.39 -0.55
N ASP A 100 -17.55 7.29 -0.71
CA ASP A 100 -17.81 6.28 -1.72
C ASP A 100 -17.76 4.86 -1.12
N PRO A 101 -18.92 4.31 -0.70
CA PRO A 101 -19.00 2.96 -0.15
C PRO A 101 -18.66 1.84 -1.13
N ARG A 102 -18.56 2.14 -2.44
CA ARG A 102 -18.20 1.19 -3.50
C ARG A 102 -16.73 1.26 -3.89
N ASP A 103 -15.96 2.11 -3.22
CA ASP A 103 -14.53 2.23 -3.43
C ASP A 103 -13.77 1.06 -2.74
N PRO A 104 -13.16 0.13 -3.51
CA PRO A 104 -12.46 -1.01 -2.95
C PRO A 104 -11.22 -0.61 -2.15
N GLU A 105 -10.54 0.48 -2.54
CA GLU A 105 -9.32 0.94 -1.88
C GLU A 105 -9.63 1.70 -0.59
N ALA A 106 -10.73 2.45 -0.53
CA ALA A 106 -11.17 3.06 0.72
C ALA A 106 -11.57 1.97 1.75
N ALA A 107 -12.28 0.93 1.30
CA ALA A 107 -12.59 -0.23 2.13
C ALA A 107 -11.31 -0.95 2.59
N ALA A 108 -10.32 -1.12 1.70
CA ALA A 108 -9.02 -1.70 2.05
C ALA A 108 -8.26 -0.82 3.06
N ALA A 109 -8.29 0.50 2.94
CA ALA A 109 -7.60 1.38 3.88
C ALA A 109 -8.19 1.27 5.29
N VAL A 110 -9.52 1.26 5.42
CA VAL A 110 -10.22 1.02 6.70
C VAL A 110 -9.87 -0.35 7.27
N GLY A 111 -9.92 -1.39 6.44
CA GLY A 111 -9.61 -2.75 6.87
C GLY A 111 -8.17 -2.90 7.35
N CYS A 112 -7.23 -2.31 6.61
CA CYS A 112 -5.81 -2.35 6.89
C CYS A 112 -5.49 -1.64 8.20
N TRP A 113 -6.04 -0.43 8.40
CA TRP A 113 -5.84 0.32 9.65
C TRP A 113 -6.23 -0.49 10.89
N HIS A 114 -7.38 -1.18 10.82
CA HIS A 114 -7.85 -2.02 11.92
C HIS A 114 -6.99 -3.27 12.13
N LEU A 115 -6.66 -4.00 11.08
CA LEU A 115 -5.94 -5.27 11.19
C LEU A 115 -4.46 -5.08 11.49
N ASP A 116 -3.82 -4.07 10.89
CA ASP A 116 -2.43 -3.71 11.17
C ASP A 116 -2.29 -3.27 12.63
N SER A 117 -3.21 -2.46 13.16
CA SER A 117 -3.22 -2.13 14.60
C SER A 117 -3.28 -3.36 15.50
N VAL A 118 -4.03 -4.39 15.09
CA VAL A 118 -4.13 -5.67 15.82
C VAL A 118 -2.84 -6.48 15.72
N ILE A 119 -2.18 -6.51 14.56
CA ILE A 119 -0.88 -7.15 14.37
C ILE A 119 0.18 -6.48 15.25
N GLU A 120 0.16 -5.15 15.32
CA GLU A 120 1.17 -4.34 16.00
C GLU A 120 1.07 -4.36 17.52
N LEU A 121 -0.14 -4.24 18.05
CA LEU A 121 -0.37 -4.05 19.49
C LEU A 121 -1.04 -5.26 20.15
N GLY A 122 -1.52 -6.23 19.36
CA GLY A 122 -2.44 -7.26 19.83
C GLY A 122 -3.87 -6.72 19.99
N GLY A 123 -4.85 -7.63 19.90
CA GLY A 123 -6.27 -7.24 19.83
C GLY A 123 -6.79 -6.42 21.01
N MET A 124 -6.38 -6.76 22.24
CA MET A 124 -6.84 -6.07 23.46
C MET A 124 -6.30 -4.64 23.54
N ILE A 125 -4.98 -4.45 23.37
CA ILE A 125 -4.34 -3.12 23.46
C ILE A 125 -4.76 -2.26 22.26
N ALA A 126 -4.81 -2.82 21.05
CA ALA A 126 -5.27 -2.10 19.86
C ALA A 126 -6.72 -1.59 20.04
N GLY A 127 -7.58 -2.41 20.64
CA GLY A 127 -8.96 -2.05 20.97
C GLY A 127 -9.04 -0.90 21.99
N MET A 128 -8.28 -0.97 23.08
CA MET A 128 -8.32 0.07 24.13
C MET A 128 -7.64 1.38 23.71
N ALA A 129 -6.46 1.31 23.08
CA ALA A 129 -5.65 2.49 22.77
C ALA A 129 -6.16 3.25 21.54
N LEU A 130 -6.61 2.51 20.53
CA LEU A 130 -6.96 3.04 19.20
C LEU A 130 -8.42 2.80 18.81
N GLY A 131 -9.15 1.94 19.51
CA GLY A 131 -10.49 1.53 19.07
C GLY A 131 -10.45 0.56 17.89
N ALA A 132 -9.33 -0.14 17.67
CA ALA A 132 -9.21 -1.08 16.57
C ALA A 132 -10.04 -2.35 16.84
N LYS A 133 -10.75 -2.85 15.82
CA LYS A 133 -11.63 -4.00 15.92
C LYS A 133 -11.30 -4.99 14.80
N LYS A 134 -10.81 -6.19 15.15
CA LYS A 134 -10.48 -7.25 14.18
C LYS A 134 -11.67 -7.55 13.26
N ALA A 135 -12.87 -7.74 13.82
CA ALA A 135 -14.07 -8.04 13.03
C ALA A 135 -14.41 -6.94 12.00
N THR A 136 -14.31 -5.67 12.40
CA THR A 136 -14.51 -4.52 11.47
C THR A 136 -13.44 -4.52 10.37
N GLY A 137 -12.19 -4.79 10.73
CA GLY A 137 -11.09 -4.88 9.77
C GLY A 137 -11.28 -5.99 8.73
N LEU A 138 -11.67 -7.19 9.17
CA LEU A 138 -11.95 -8.32 8.29
C LEU A 138 -13.13 -8.05 7.35
N ALA A 139 -14.22 -7.48 7.86
CA ALA A 139 -15.39 -7.15 7.04
C ALA A 139 -15.08 -6.10 5.98
N ALA A 140 -14.28 -5.09 6.32
CA ALA A 140 -13.84 -4.07 5.36
C ALA A 140 -12.90 -4.65 4.29
N MET A 141 -12.00 -5.57 4.66
CA MET A 141 -11.17 -6.32 3.71
C MET A 141 -11.99 -7.21 2.78
N ASP A 142 -12.96 -7.94 3.31
CA ASP A 142 -13.82 -8.79 2.49
C ASP A 142 -14.64 -7.96 1.49
N ARG A 143 -15.08 -6.76 1.89
CA ARG A 143 -15.70 -5.78 0.98
C ARG A 143 -14.73 -5.29 -0.10
N ALA A 144 -13.50 -4.95 0.27
CA ALA A 144 -12.47 -4.53 -0.69
C ALA A 144 -12.20 -5.60 -1.75
N VAL A 145 -12.12 -6.88 -1.32
CA VAL A 145 -11.97 -8.03 -2.23
C VAL A 145 -13.17 -8.16 -3.17
N ALA A 146 -14.39 -8.02 -2.65
CA ALA A 146 -15.60 -8.13 -3.46
C ALA A 146 -15.75 -7.00 -4.50
N LEU A 147 -15.36 -5.78 -4.14
CA LEU A 147 -15.42 -4.60 -5.01
C LEU A 147 -14.22 -4.51 -5.98
N GLY A 148 -13.11 -5.17 -5.66
CA GLY A 148 -11.80 -5.00 -6.29
C GLY A 148 -11.65 -5.51 -7.72
N GLY A 149 -12.73 -6.00 -8.35
CA GLY A 149 -12.74 -6.36 -9.77
C GLY A 149 -11.76 -7.46 -10.17
N GLY A 150 -11.34 -8.32 -9.24
CA GLY A 150 -10.37 -9.40 -9.51
C GLY A 150 -8.91 -8.96 -9.56
N ARG A 151 -8.60 -7.72 -9.17
CA ARG A 151 -7.23 -7.23 -8.98
C ARG A 151 -6.51 -7.98 -7.85
N ALA A 152 -5.22 -8.24 -8.01
CA ALA A 152 -4.43 -9.00 -7.04
C ALA A 152 -4.19 -8.24 -5.72
N MET A 153 -4.15 -6.90 -5.73
CA MET A 153 -3.87 -6.10 -4.54
C MET A 153 -4.82 -6.42 -3.37
N PHE A 154 -6.13 -6.44 -3.60
CA PHE A 154 -7.12 -6.59 -2.53
C PHE A 154 -7.10 -7.96 -1.83
N PRO A 155 -7.18 -9.10 -2.54
CA PRO A 155 -7.05 -10.39 -1.90
C PRO A 155 -5.65 -10.65 -1.37
N GLY A 156 -4.61 -10.07 -1.98
CA GLY A 156 -3.24 -10.19 -1.51
C GLY A 156 -3.07 -9.54 -0.15
N LEU A 157 -3.48 -8.27 -0.03
CA LEU A 157 -3.44 -7.54 1.23
C LEU A 157 -4.30 -8.21 2.31
N ALA A 158 -5.54 -8.57 1.98
CA ALA A 158 -6.44 -9.25 2.92
C ALA A 158 -5.90 -10.62 3.38
N GLY A 159 -5.31 -11.38 2.46
CA GLY A 159 -4.67 -12.66 2.75
C GLY A 159 -3.46 -12.51 3.68
N LEU A 160 -2.56 -11.58 3.37
CA LEU A 160 -1.38 -11.31 4.19
C LEU A 160 -1.75 -10.85 5.60
N LEU A 161 -2.70 -9.93 5.75
CA LEU A 161 -3.18 -9.46 7.06
C LEU A 161 -3.77 -10.61 7.89
N ARG A 162 -4.56 -11.50 7.28
CA ARG A 162 -5.12 -12.67 7.97
C ARG A 162 -4.03 -13.64 8.42
N ILE A 163 -3.10 -14.00 7.55
CA ILE A 163 -1.99 -14.92 7.86
C ILE A 163 -1.03 -14.32 8.89
N ALA A 164 -0.78 -13.01 8.84
CA ALA A 164 0.02 -12.31 9.84
C ALA A 164 -0.60 -12.36 11.25
N ILE A 165 -1.94 -12.36 11.34
CA ILE A 165 -2.68 -12.52 12.61
C ILE A 165 -2.76 -13.98 13.04
N ASP A 166 -3.09 -14.88 12.11
CA ASP A 166 -3.31 -16.31 12.37
C ASP A 166 -2.91 -17.13 11.12
N PRO A 167 -1.79 -17.87 11.17
CA PRO A 167 -1.35 -18.69 10.04
C PRO A 167 -2.29 -19.84 9.69
N ALA A 168 -3.22 -20.20 10.58
CA ALA A 168 -4.24 -21.22 10.33
C ALA A 168 -5.53 -20.65 9.70
N ASP A 169 -5.62 -19.34 9.45
CA ASP A 169 -6.82 -18.72 8.85
C ASP A 169 -7.07 -19.27 7.43
N ALA A 170 -8.06 -20.16 7.32
CA ALA A 170 -8.43 -20.83 6.09
C ALA A 170 -8.84 -19.84 4.98
N ARG A 171 -9.48 -18.73 5.35
CA ARG A 171 -9.86 -17.67 4.40
C ARG A 171 -8.63 -16.91 3.94
N GLY A 172 -7.67 -16.63 4.83
CA GLY A 172 -6.37 -16.06 4.51
C GLY A 172 -5.63 -16.91 3.48
N ARG A 173 -5.55 -18.22 3.70
CA ARG A 173 -4.94 -19.17 2.74
C ARG A 173 -5.65 -19.15 1.38
N ALA A 174 -6.99 -19.13 1.37
CA ALA A 174 -7.77 -19.07 0.13
C ALA A 174 -7.53 -17.76 -0.64
N LEU A 175 -7.45 -16.63 0.06
CA LEU A 175 -7.15 -15.32 -0.54
C LEU A 175 -5.74 -15.26 -1.11
N ILE A 176 -4.75 -15.81 -0.41
CA ILE A 176 -3.37 -15.94 -0.91
C ILE A 176 -3.35 -16.79 -2.20
N ASP A 177 -4.01 -17.94 -2.22
CA ASP A 177 -4.10 -18.80 -3.42
C ASP A 177 -4.87 -18.15 -4.58
N MET A 178 -5.90 -17.34 -4.30
CA MET A 178 -6.60 -16.54 -5.30
C MET A 178 -5.70 -15.45 -5.90
N THR A 179 -4.90 -14.79 -5.06
CA THR A 179 -4.02 -13.67 -5.46
C THR A 179 -2.96 -14.11 -6.49
N THR A 180 -2.44 -15.33 -6.38
CA THR A 180 -1.44 -15.85 -7.34
C THR A 180 -1.94 -15.94 -8.78
N ARG A 181 -3.26 -15.93 -9.00
CA ARG A 181 -3.93 -16.02 -10.31
C ARG A 181 -4.71 -14.75 -10.69
N ALA A 182 -4.73 -13.75 -9.81
CA ALA A 182 -5.49 -12.53 -9.99
C ALA A 182 -4.85 -11.57 -11.02
N GLN A 183 -5.63 -10.60 -11.48
CA GLN A 183 -5.17 -9.62 -12.48
C GLN A 183 -4.17 -8.65 -11.87
N THR A 184 -3.16 -8.25 -12.66
CA THR A 184 -2.12 -7.31 -12.20
C THR A 184 -1.97 -6.06 -13.08
N PRO A 185 -3.03 -5.24 -13.20
CA PRO A 185 -3.00 -4.03 -14.03
C PRO A 185 -2.02 -2.98 -13.51
N GLU A 186 -1.78 -2.91 -12.19
CA GLU A 186 -0.87 -1.94 -11.59
C GLU A 186 0.38 -2.58 -10.97
N LYS A 187 1.41 -1.75 -10.73
CA LYS A 187 2.66 -2.17 -10.07
C LYS A 187 2.38 -2.81 -8.69
N VAL A 188 1.46 -2.25 -7.92
CA VAL A 188 1.09 -2.77 -6.59
C VAL A 188 0.46 -4.15 -6.66
N ASP A 189 -0.29 -4.46 -7.72
CA ASP A 189 -0.87 -5.79 -7.90
C ASP A 189 0.22 -6.85 -8.13
N LYS A 190 1.23 -6.53 -8.95
CA LYS A 190 2.38 -7.43 -9.17
C LYS A 190 3.18 -7.67 -7.90
N LEU A 191 3.29 -6.65 -7.05
CA LEU A 191 3.90 -6.79 -5.73
C LEU A 191 3.12 -7.80 -4.88
N PHE A 192 1.81 -7.60 -4.69
CA PHE A 192 1.00 -8.51 -3.89
C PHE A 192 0.90 -9.92 -4.47
N GLN A 193 0.91 -10.08 -5.80
CA GLN A 193 0.98 -11.39 -6.45
C GLN A 193 2.27 -12.14 -6.10
N ARG A 194 3.44 -11.48 -6.16
CA ARG A 194 4.72 -12.07 -5.76
C ARG A 194 4.76 -12.40 -4.28
N SER A 195 4.29 -11.50 -3.43
CA SER A 195 4.19 -11.72 -1.98
C SER A 195 3.32 -12.93 -1.64
N ALA A 196 2.16 -13.04 -2.28
CA ALA A 196 1.25 -14.18 -2.10
C ALA A 196 1.89 -15.50 -2.54
N ALA A 197 2.60 -15.53 -3.67
CA ALA A 197 3.30 -16.73 -4.13
C ALA A 197 4.35 -17.21 -3.10
N ALA A 198 5.09 -16.29 -2.50
CA ALA A 198 6.11 -16.61 -1.49
C ALA A 198 5.48 -17.19 -0.21
N VAL A 199 4.40 -16.58 0.30
CA VAL A 199 3.67 -17.05 1.48
C VAL A 199 2.97 -18.39 1.21
N LEU A 200 2.37 -18.56 0.02
CA LEU A 200 1.69 -19.80 -0.37
C LEU A 200 2.63 -21.00 -0.37
N ALA A 201 3.89 -20.81 -0.78
CA ALA A 201 4.89 -21.87 -0.75
C ALA A 201 5.13 -22.38 0.69
N GLN A 202 5.23 -21.48 1.67
CA GLN A 202 5.40 -21.85 3.08
C GLN A 202 4.15 -22.55 3.63
N LEU A 203 2.95 -22.02 3.31
CA LEU A 203 1.68 -22.63 3.73
C LEU A 203 1.49 -24.05 3.15
N ARG A 204 1.88 -24.29 1.89
CA ARG A 204 1.80 -25.63 1.26
C ARG A 204 2.82 -26.61 1.85
N ALA A 205 3.95 -26.11 2.33
CA ALA A 205 4.96 -26.91 3.03
C ALA A 205 4.61 -27.20 4.51
N GLY A 206 3.42 -26.78 4.99
CA GLY A 206 3.03 -26.92 6.40
C GLY A 206 3.78 -25.99 7.35
N ARG A 207 4.51 -24.99 6.84
CA ARG A 207 5.36 -24.08 7.62
C ARG A 207 4.58 -22.81 8.00
N GLY A 208 3.54 -22.99 8.82
CA GLY A 208 2.63 -21.91 9.21
C GLY A 208 3.34 -20.72 9.87
N GLU A 209 4.26 -20.97 10.81
CA GLU A 209 5.01 -19.91 11.50
C GLU A 209 5.88 -19.09 10.52
N LEU A 210 6.59 -19.76 9.61
CA LEU A 210 7.37 -19.05 8.58
C LEU A 210 6.47 -18.28 7.61
N ALA A 211 5.28 -18.81 7.30
CA ALA A 211 4.31 -18.09 6.49
C ALA A 211 3.79 -16.83 7.19
N GLN A 212 3.57 -16.90 8.51
CA GLN A 212 3.16 -15.76 9.33
C GLN A 212 4.23 -14.68 9.38
N GLU A 213 5.48 -15.04 9.67
CA GLU A 213 6.58 -14.08 9.72
C GLU A 213 6.83 -13.44 8.35
N LEU A 214 6.84 -14.25 7.29
CA LEU A 214 6.95 -13.72 5.93
C LEU A 214 5.78 -12.81 5.56
N ALA A 215 4.55 -13.12 6.01
CA ALA A 215 3.41 -12.23 5.80
C ALA A 215 3.58 -10.89 6.51
N LYS A 216 4.10 -10.87 7.75
CA LYS A 216 4.42 -9.63 8.49
C LYS A 216 5.49 -8.81 7.76
N GLU A 217 6.55 -9.44 7.25
CA GLU A 217 7.61 -8.77 6.51
C GLU A 217 7.13 -8.16 5.17
N LEU A 218 6.18 -8.82 4.51
CA LEU A 218 5.65 -8.41 3.22
C LEU A 218 4.50 -7.40 3.30
N LEU A 219 4.05 -7.04 4.50
CA LEU A 219 3.14 -5.90 4.73
C LEU A 219 3.91 -4.57 4.72
N PRO A 220 3.22 -3.43 4.53
CA PRO A 220 3.84 -2.10 4.58
C PRO A 220 4.74 -1.90 5.80
N PHE A 221 5.99 -1.55 5.54
CA PHE A 221 7.08 -1.35 6.51
C PHE A 221 7.49 -2.58 7.33
N GLY A 222 7.09 -3.79 6.92
CA GLY A 222 7.46 -5.03 7.59
C GLY A 222 8.97 -5.26 7.65
N LYS A 223 9.73 -4.71 6.69
CA LYS A 223 11.20 -4.82 6.59
C LYS A 223 11.96 -3.66 7.25
N VAL A 224 11.27 -2.63 7.72
CA VAL A 224 11.92 -1.48 8.35
C VAL A 224 12.28 -1.84 9.78
N LYS A 225 13.57 -1.78 10.10
CA LYS A 225 14.05 -1.98 11.48
C LYS A 225 13.47 -0.89 12.38
N ARG A 226 12.83 -1.31 13.47
CA ARG A 226 12.12 -0.45 14.41
C ARG A 226 13.02 0.20 15.44
#